data_AF-J7ZPS0-F1
#
_entry.id   AF-J7ZPS0-F1
#
_cell.length_a   1.000
_cell.length_b   1.000
_cell.length_c   1.000
_cell.angle_alpha   90.00
_cell.angle_beta   90.00
_cell.angle_gamma   90.00
#
_symmetry.space_group_name_H-M   'P 1'
#
loop_
_entity.id
_entity.type
_entity.pdbx_description
1 polymer ?
#
loop_
_entity_poly.entity_id
_entity_poly.type
_entity_poly.pdbx_seq_one_letter_code
_entity_poly.pdbx_strand_id
1 'polypeptide(L)'
;MQTRLRYADYYNLTSTFDELYQRSKTGENFTRLYDLIISRENILLAYRNIKRNSGAKTSGTDGKTISYLENLKDEQIVRLVRDKLISYREPPHRHQANKTKYPPKMKKYNKLPIWTAPLHNYL
;
A
#
# COMPACT_ATOMS: atom_id res chain seq x y z
N MET A 1 -12.71 17.36 11.09
CA MET A 1 -11.62 17.85 10.22
C MET A 1 -10.66 16.69 9.90
N GLN A 2 -10.52 16.33 8.63
CA GLN A 2 -9.79 15.13 8.19
C GLN A 2 -8.27 15.34 8.33
N THR A 3 -7.60 14.55 9.17
CA THR A 3 -6.18 14.77 9.55
C THR A 3 -5.20 14.74 8.38
N ARG A 4 -5.56 14.10 7.26
CA ARG A 4 -4.75 14.05 6.03
C ARG A 4 -4.62 15.41 5.34
N LEU A 5 -5.68 16.22 5.34
CA LEU A 5 -5.67 17.54 4.69
C LEU A 5 -4.69 18.48 5.41
N ARG A 6 -4.72 18.50 6.75
CA ARG A 6 -3.77 19.27 7.58
C ARG A 6 -2.30 18.93 7.33
N TYR A 7 -2.00 17.72 6.87
CA TYR A 7 -0.62 17.31 6.62
C TYR A 7 -0.12 17.79 5.27
N ALA A 8 -0.98 17.80 4.25
CA ALA A 8 -0.66 18.42 2.99
C ALA A 8 -0.44 19.94 3.17
N ASP A 9 -1.26 20.59 4.01
CA ASP A 9 -1.11 22.01 4.34
C ASP A 9 0.25 22.31 4.99
N TYR A 10 0.69 21.48 5.96
CA TYR A 10 1.98 21.64 6.64
C TYR A 10 3.18 21.61 5.68
N TYR A 11 3.06 20.89 4.57
CA TYR A 11 4.11 20.80 3.54
C TYR A 11 3.83 21.68 2.32
N ASN A 12 2.83 22.58 2.38
CA ASN A 12 2.41 23.44 1.28
C ASN A 12 2.06 22.68 -0.02
N LEU A 13 1.52 21.46 0.08
CA LEU A 13 1.18 20.62 -1.08
C LEU A 13 -0.31 20.59 -1.45
N THR A 14 -1.17 21.20 -0.64
CA THR A 14 -2.63 21.18 -0.87
C THR A 14 -3.00 21.77 -2.22
N SER A 15 -2.54 22.99 -2.51
CA SER A 15 -2.80 23.65 -3.80
C SER A 15 -2.23 22.86 -4.99
N THR A 16 -1.03 22.28 -4.82
CA THR A 16 -0.39 21.46 -5.86
C THR A 16 -1.22 20.22 -6.18
N PHE A 17 -1.73 19.50 -5.18
CA PHE A 17 -2.58 18.34 -5.41
C PHE A 17 -3.96 18.70 -5.94
N ASP A 18 -4.54 19.82 -5.49
CA ASP A 18 -5.81 20.31 -6.02
C ASP A 18 -5.67 20.69 -7.50
N GLU A 19 -4.58 21.36 -7.89
CA GLU A 19 -4.30 21.69 -9.29
C GLU A 19 -4.16 20.43 -10.15
N LEU A 20 -3.35 19.47 -9.69
CA LEU A 20 -3.19 18.18 -10.37
C LEU A 20 -4.54 17.46 -10.52
N TYR A 21 -5.38 17.49 -9.49
CA TYR A 21 -6.70 16.89 -9.55
C TYR A 21 -7.61 17.56 -10.57
N GLN A 22 -7.67 18.90 -10.59
CA GLN A 22 -8.49 19.62 -11.59
C GLN A 22 -8.01 19.36 -13.02
N ARG A 23 -6.70 19.42 -13.27
CA ARG A 23 -6.10 19.15 -14.58
C ARG A 23 -6.30 17.69 -15.02
N SER A 24 -6.32 16.76 -14.07
CA SER A 24 -6.63 15.35 -14.38
C SER A 24 -8.07 15.16 -14.87
N LYS A 25 -9.02 15.95 -14.36
CA LYS A 25 -10.43 15.89 -14.81
C LYS A 25 -10.61 16.36 -16.24
N THR A 26 -9.75 17.27 -16.71
CA THR A 26 -9.78 17.76 -18.09
C THR A 26 -9.02 16.85 -19.06
N GLY A 27 -8.48 15.72 -18.59
CA GLY A 27 -7.75 14.76 -19.42
C GLY A 27 -6.33 15.20 -19.79
N GLU A 28 -5.74 16.09 -19.01
CA GLU A 28 -4.40 16.60 -19.30
C GLU A 28 -3.30 15.55 -19.05
N ASN A 29 -2.29 15.55 -19.92
CA ASN A 29 -1.11 14.70 -19.77
C ASN A 29 -0.04 15.38 -18.91
N PHE A 30 0.36 14.74 -17.82
CA PHE A 30 1.41 15.26 -16.94
C PHE A 30 2.80 14.74 -17.36
N THR A 31 3.65 15.61 -17.87
CA THR A 31 5.00 15.25 -18.35
C THR A 31 6.09 15.41 -17.28
N ARG A 32 5.83 16.15 -16.20
CA ARG A 32 6.83 16.55 -15.19
C ARG A 32 6.50 16.12 -13.76
N LEU A 33 5.78 15.01 -13.58
CA LEU A 33 5.44 14.51 -12.24
C LEU A 33 6.66 14.06 -11.44
N TYR A 34 7.74 13.65 -12.11
CA TYR A 34 8.91 13.13 -11.42
C TYR A 34 9.53 14.15 -10.45
N ASP A 35 9.63 15.42 -10.86
CA ASP A 35 10.13 16.52 -10.04
C ASP A 35 9.33 16.66 -8.73
N LEU A 36 8.00 16.51 -8.83
CA LEU A 36 7.11 16.53 -7.66
C LEU A 36 7.22 15.27 -6.82
N ILE A 37 7.37 14.10 -7.45
CA ILE A 37 7.52 12.81 -6.75
C ILE A 37 8.75 12.84 -5.85
N ILE A 38 9.88 13.35 -6.34
CA ILE A 38 11.15 13.43 -5.61
C ILE A 38 11.31 14.69 -4.76
N SER A 39 10.28 15.55 -4.71
CA SER A 39 10.30 16.75 -3.87
C SER A 39 10.41 16.36 -2.41
N ARG A 40 11.10 17.18 -1.62
CA ARG A 40 11.33 16.92 -0.21
C ARG A 40 10.00 16.80 0.52
N GLU A 41 9.12 17.76 0.24
CA GLU A 41 7.81 17.95 0.84
C GLU A 41 6.94 16.70 0.62
N ASN A 42 6.92 16.18 -0.61
CA ASN A 42 6.12 15.02 -0.96
C ASN A 42 6.65 13.74 -0.30
N ILE A 43 7.99 13.57 -0.24
CA ILE A 43 8.61 12.42 0.43
C ILE A 43 8.29 12.43 1.93
N LEU A 44 8.42 13.58 2.60
CA LEU A 44 8.15 13.69 4.03
C LEU A 44 6.65 13.56 4.36
N LEU A 45 5.78 14.05 3.49
CA LEU A 45 4.34 13.81 3.60
C LEU A 45 4.02 12.31 3.47
N ALA A 46 4.62 11.64 2.49
CA ALA A 46 4.45 10.20 2.29
C ALA A 46 4.94 9.40 3.52
N TYR A 47 6.12 9.73 4.05
CA TYR A 47 6.64 9.13 5.28
C TYR A 47 5.67 9.30 6.45
N ARG A 48 5.16 10.52 6.68
CA ARG A 48 4.20 10.82 7.74
C ARG A 48 2.91 10.01 7.61
N ASN A 49 2.42 9.84 6.37
CA ASN A 49 1.24 9.04 6.10
C ASN A 49 1.49 7.55 6.37
N ILE A 50 2.60 7.00 5.88
CA ILE A 50 2.97 5.59 6.07
C ILE A 50 3.16 5.28 7.56
N LYS A 51 3.80 6.20 8.30
CA LYS A 51 4.08 6.04 9.73
C LYS A 51 2.84 5.74 10.58
N ARG A 52 1.69 6.32 10.22
CA ARG A 52 0.45 6.16 10.97
C ARG A 52 -0.46 5.05 10.44
N ASN A 53 -0.11 4.44 9.32
CA ASN A 53 -0.91 3.34 8.76
C ASN A 53 -0.83 2.12 9.69
N SER A 54 -1.91 1.36 9.79
CA SER A 54 -1.97 0.18 10.67
C SER A 54 -0.88 -0.86 10.39
N GLY A 55 -0.42 -0.94 9.14
CA GLY A 55 0.67 -1.82 8.70
C GLY A 55 2.09 -1.25 8.84
N ALA A 56 2.29 -0.09 9.48
CA ALA A 56 3.61 0.56 9.56
C ALA A 56 4.68 -0.32 10.24
N LYS A 57 4.27 -1.22 11.13
CA LYS A 57 5.17 -2.17 11.83
C LYS A 57 5.52 -3.40 10.99
N THR A 58 4.85 -3.63 9.87
CA THR A 58 5.18 -4.73 8.95
C THR A 58 6.52 -4.46 8.28
N SER A 59 7.42 -5.43 8.27
CA SER A 59 8.70 -5.31 7.60
C SER A 59 8.53 -5.24 6.08
N GLY A 60 9.27 -4.31 5.46
CA GLY A 60 9.40 -4.24 4.01
C GLY A 60 10.23 -5.40 3.45
N THR A 61 10.41 -5.41 2.13
CA THR A 61 11.26 -6.39 1.43
C THR A 61 12.72 -6.32 1.85
N ASP A 62 13.18 -5.17 2.32
CA ASP A 62 14.52 -4.94 2.85
C ASP A 62 14.65 -5.25 4.35
N GLY A 63 13.62 -5.85 4.96
CA GLY A 63 13.57 -6.20 6.38
C GLY A 63 13.42 -5.00 7.32
N LYS A 64 13.35 -3.78 6.80
CA LYS A 64 13.22 -2.56 7.61
C LYS A 64 11.74 -2.28 7.91
N THR A 65 11.47 -1.77 9.10
CA THR A 65 10.14 -1.32 9.54
C THR A 65 10.10 0.19 9.67
N ILE A 66 8.93 0.76 9.98
CA ILE A 66 8.84 2.19 10.28
C ILE A 66 9.79 2.62 11.41
N SER A 67 10.04 1.76 12.40
CA SER A 67 10.92 2.07 13.53
C SER A 67 12.37 2.30 13.11
N TYR A 68 12.84 1.66 12.04
CA TYR A 68 14.14 1.99 11.46
C TYR A 68 14.15 3.42 10.92
N LEU A 69 13.11 3.79 10.17
CA LEU A 69 13.00 5.12 9.56
C LEU A 69 12.81 6.23 10.62
N GLU A 70 12.21 5.92 11.78
CA GLU A 70 12.06 6.86 12.90
C GLU A 70 13.39 7.31 13.51
N ASN A 71 14.46 6.53 13.36
CA ASN A 71 15.79 6.88 13.85
C ASN A 71 16.59 7.75 12.87
N LEU A 72 16.05 8.01 11.67
CA LEU A 72 16.68 8.82 10.64
C LEU A 72 16.20 10.27 10.73
N LYS A 73 17.10 11.21 10.43
CA LYS A 73 16.72 12.61 10.20
C LYS A 73 15.98 12.73 8.86
N ASP A 74 15.14 13.75 8.75
CA ASP A 74 14.37 14.05 7.53
C ASP A 74 15.23 14.04 6.26
N GLU A 75 16.42 14.65 6.30
CA GLU A 75 17.37 14.64 5.17
C GLU A 75 17.81 13.23 4.75
N GLN A 76 18.01 12.35 5.73
CA GLN A 76 18.43 10.99 5.47
C GLN A 76 17.30 10.18 4.83
N ILE A 77 16.05 10.43 5.25
CA ILE A 77 14.86 9.83 4.63
C ILE A 77 14.73 10.30 3.18
N VAL A 78 14.84 11.62 2.95
CA VAL A 78 14.74 12.21 1.61
C VAL A 78 15.81 11.65 0.68
N ARG A 79 17.06 11.61 1.14
CA ARG A 79 18.17 11.03 0.38
C ARG A 79 17.95 9.55 0.10
N LEU A 80 17.57 8.76 1.11
CA LEU A 80 17.30 7.33 0.95
C LEU A 80 16.24 7.05 -0.11
N VAL A 81 15.15 7.82 -0.13
CA VAL A 81 14.09 7.67 -1.12
C VAL A 81 14.56 8.05 -2.52
N ARG A 82 15.27 9.18 -2.66
CA ARG A 82 15.83 9.60 -3.96
C ARG A 82 16.81 8.57 -4.51
N ASP A 83 17.73 8.09 -3.69
CA ASP A 83 18.72 7.08 -4.08
C ASP A 83 18.02 5.79 -4.54
N LYS A 84 16.98 5.34 -3.82
CA LYS A 84 16.18 4.17 -4.23
C LYS A 84 15.42 4.37 -5.54
N LEU A 85 14.95 5.58 -5.84
CA LEU A 85 14.21 5.90 -7.07
C LEU A 85 15.14 6.03 -8.27
N ILE A 86 16.35 6.56 -8.09
CA ILE A 86 17.36 6.67 -9.15
C ILE A 86 17.78 5.27 -9.63
N SER A 87 17.97 4.32 -8.71
CA SER A 87 18.36 2.95 -9.02
C SER A 87 17.18 1.97 -8.95
N TYR A 88 15.95 2.42 -9.24
CA TYR A 88 14.78 1.58 -9.09
C TYR A 88 14.84 0.36 -10.02
N ARG A 89 14.85 -0.83 -9.43
CA ARG A 89 14.68 -2.11 -10.12
C ARG A 89 13.54 -2.85 -9.46
N GLU A 90 12.61 -3.35 -10.26
CA GLU A 90 11.47 -4.10 -9.75
C GLU A 90 11.96 -5.33 -8.96
N PRO A 91 11.58 -5.44 -7.67
CA PRO A 91 11.94 -6.62 -6.89
C PRO A 91 11.13 -7.82 -7.41
N PRO A 92 11.71 -9.03 -7.40
CA PRO A 92 11.03 -10.23 -7.86
C PRO A 92 9.74 -10.46 -7.07
N HIS A 93 8.64 -10.70 -7.77
CA HIS A 93 7.34 -10.96 -7.15
C HIS A 93 7.36 -12.28 -6.37
N ARG A 94 7.18 -12.21 -5.05
CA ARG A 94 6.96 -13.42 -4.24
C ARG A 94 5.47 -13.73 -4.24
N HIS A 95 5.06 -14.85 -4.84
CA HIS A 95 3.73 -15.39 -4.61
C HIS A 95 3.60 -15.73 -3.12
N GLN A 96 2.89 -14.90 -2.37
CA GLN A 96 2.46 -15.26 -1.03
C GLN A 96 1.32 -16.25 -1.21
N ALA A 97 1.56 -17.53 -0.88
CA ALA A 97 0.47 -18.48 -0.75
C ALA A 97 -0.49 -17.93 0.31
N ASN A 98 -1.70 -17.57 -0.12
CA ASN A 98 -2.75 -17.13 0.79
C ASN A 98 -3.04 -18.28 1.76
N LYS A 99 -2.52 -18.21 2.99
CA LYS A 99 -3.06 -19.01 4.10
C LYS A 99 -4.40 -18.40 4.46
N THR A 100 -5.44 -18.68 3.68
CA THR A 100 -6.81 -18.30 4.04
C THR A 100 -7.15 -18.95 5.39
N LYS A 101 -7.55 -18.14 6.37
CA LYS A 101 -8.12 -18.59 7.66
C LYS A 101 -9.46 -19.32 7.51
N TYR A 102 -10.08 -19.26 6.32
CA TYR A 102 -11.31 -19.97 5.98
C TYR A 102 -11.02 -21.03 4.92
N PRO A 103 -11.71 -22.20 4.96
CA PRO A 103 -11.53 -23.21 3.94
C PRO A 103 -11.91 -22.64 2.57
N PRO A 104 -11.15 -22.99 1.51
CA PRO A 104 -11.46 -22.54 0.16
C PRO A 104 -12.89 -22.96 -0.20
N LYS A 105 -13.70 -22.00 -0.71
CA LYS A 105 -15.06 -22.30 -1.17
C LYS A 105 -15.00 -23.45 -2.17
N MET A 106 -15.62 -24.58 -1.83
CA MET A 106 -15.63 -25.76 -2.68
C MET A 106 -16.30 -25.42 -4.01
N LYS A 107 -15.66 -25.76 -5.13
CA LYS A 107 -16.28 -25.71 -6.45
C LYS A 107 -17.53 -26.59 -6.42
N LYS A 108 -18.66 -26.07 -6.88
CA LYS A 108 -19.94 -26.78 -6.94
C LYS A 108 -19.80 -27.97 -7.90
N TYR A 109 -19.48 -29.15 -7.39
CA TYR A 109 -19.51 -30.37 -8.19
C TYR A 109 -20.96 -30.76 -8.44
N ASN A 110 -21.35 -30.80 -9.71
CA ASN A 110 -22.59 -31.43 -10.12
C ASN A 110 -22.51 -32.94 -9.85
N LYS A 111 -23.53 -33.46 -9.13
CA LYS A 111 -23.87 -34.87 -8.90
C LYS A 111 -22.86 -35.67 -8.06
N LEU A 112 -23.15 -35.86 -6.77
CA LEU A 112 -22.56 -36.93 -5.96
C LEU A 112 -23.55 -38.10 -5.80
N PRO A 113 -23.06 -39.35 -5.73
CA PRO A 113 -23.84 -40.57 -5.88
C PRO A 113 -24.51 -41.00 -4.57
N ILE A 114 -25.59 -41.76 -4.71
CA ILE A 114 -26.32 -42.50 -3.67
C ILE A 114 -25.35 -43.37 -2.85
N TRP A 115 -25.01 -42.93 -1.65
CA TRP A 115 -24.41 -43.76 -0.61
C TRP A 115 -25.44 -43.96 0.50
N THR A 116 -26.00 -45.17 0.52
CA THR A 116 -25.97 -46.05 1.70
C THR A 116 -26.21 -45.38 3.05
N ALA A 117 -27.46 -45.40 3.52
CA ALA A 117 -27.76 -45.62 4.93
C ALA A 117 -29.06 -46.41 5.05
N PRO A 118 -29.03 -47.67 5.55
CA PRO A 118 -30.23 -48.43 5.83
C PRO A 118 -30.92 -47.86 7.07
N LEU A 119 -32.22 -47.64 6.98
CA LEU A 119 -33.08 -47.28 8.10
C LEU A 119 -33.21 -48.49 9.02
N HIS A 120 -32.50 -48.50 10.14
CA HIS A 120 -32.88 -49.29 11.30
C HIS A 120 -33.03 -48.39 12.53
N ASN A 121 -34.30 -48.37 12.97
CA ASN A 121 -34.94 -47.75 14.12
C ASN A 121 -34.15 -47.79 15.44
N TYR A 122 -34.24 -46.69 16.20
CA TYR A 122 -34.52 -46.73 17.64
C TYR A 122 -35.39 -45.51 18.01
N LEU A 123 -36.67 -45.80 18.28
CA LEU A 123 -37.72 -45.06 19.04
C LEU A 123 -37.98 -43.57 18.71
#